data_AF-A0A956CUA9-F1
#
_entry.id   AF-A0A956CUA9-F1
#
_cell.length_a   1.000
_cell.length_b   1.000
_cell.length_c   1.000
_cell.angle_alpha   90.00
_cell.angle_beta   90.00
_cell.angle_gamma   90.00
#
_symmetry.space_group_name_H-M   'P 1'
#
loop_
_entity.id
_entity.type
_entity.pdbx_description
1 polymer ?
#
loop_
_entity_poly.entity_id
_entity_poly.type
_entity_poly.pdbx_seq_one_letter_code
_entity_poly.pdbx_strand_id
1 'polypeptide(L)'
;DPVQAELQTTLEQFQDNQQFFEFLQRVRSGEANLSPRIRGVVGSALSDRTLLRHVEYVRLLEAEEARLNQSPDEFRNSSLGSRILQDIFVAKSFAIDQTGDLARGRYNRLIDELNELMNQVDTVELEIATFQRGQLSQEMQEQQTEVARSGGLNVEVDEEHQMWPFDGEYWRDELGFYRQQVTSQCGR
;
A
#
# COMPACT_ATOMS: atom_id res chain seq x y z
N ASP A 1 5.47 1.12 5.82
CA ASP A 1 5.96 1.29 4.43
C ASP A 1 6.29 2.77 4.18
N PRO A 2 7.41 3.11 3.52
CA PRO A 2 7.75 4.49 3.13
C PRO A 2 6.63 5.21 2.33
N VAL A 3 5.85 4.53 1.49
CA VAL A 3 4.77 5.15 0.70
C VAL A 3 3.61 5.58 1.60
N GLN A 4 3.20 4.70 2.51
CA GLN A 4 2.15 4.99 3.50
C GLN A 4 2.53 6.18 4.40
N ALA A 5 3.76 6.21 4.91
CA ALA A 5 4.25 7.29 5.74
C ALA A 5 4.21 8.63 4.99
N GLU A 6 4.60 8.63 3.70
CA GLU A 6 4.55 9.82 2.85
C GLU A 6 3.11 10.33 2.62
N LEU A 7 2.14 9.41 2.43
CA LEU A 7 0.72 9.77 2.32
C LEU A 7 0.20 10.41 3.61
N GLN A 8 0.53 9.82 4.77
CA GLN A 8 0.13 10.37 6.07
C GLN A 8 0.73 11.76 6.31
N THR A 9 2.04 11.93 6.09
CA THR A 9 2.70 13.24 6.22
C THR A 9 2.11 14.28 5.26
N THR A 10 1.71 13.87 4.05
CA THR A 10 1.04 14.78 3.10
C THR A 10 -0.33 15.20 3.62
N LEU A 11 -1.12 14.27 4.16
CA LEU A 11 -2.44 14.57 4.73
C LEU A 11 -2.36 15.51 5.94
N GLU A 12 -1.36 15.33 6.81
CA GLU A 12 -1.16 16.12 8.02
C GLU A 12 -0.86 17.61 7.75
N GLN A 13 -0.43 17.96 6.53
CA GLN A 13 -0.18 19.35 6.14
C GLN A 13 -1.47 20.17 6.01
N PHE A 14 -2.62 19.51 5.86
CA PHE A 14 -3.90 20.17 5.64
C PHE A 14 -4.76 20.12 6.92
N GLN A 15 -4.96 21.29 7.53
CA GLN A 15 -5.70 21.40 8.78
C GLN A 15 -7.22 21.39 8.53
N ASP A 16 -7.66 22.07 7.47
CA ASP A 16 -9.07 22.28 7.14
C ASP A 16 -9.43 21.74 5.75
N ASN A 17 -10.74 21.66 5.50
CA ASN A 17 -11.29 21.13 4.26
C ASN A 17 -11.06 22.06 3.08
N GLN A 18 -10.94 23.37 3.30
CA GLN A 18 -10.71 24.34 2.24
C GLN A 18 -9.30 24.16 1.65
N GLN A 19 -8.28 24.06 2.50
CA GLN A 19 -6.91 23.74 2.12
C GLN A 19 -6.83 22.42 1.37
N PHE A 20 -7.61 21.41 1.81
CA PHE A 20 -7.64 20.11 1.14
C PHE A 20 -8.34 20.18 -0.22
N PHE A 21 -9.37 21.02 -0.38
CA PHE A 21 -9.99 21.29 -1.68
C PHE A 21 -9.02 21.99 -2.64
N GLU A 22 -8.25 22.98 -2.19
CA GLU A 22 -7.19 23.62 -3.00
C GLU A 22 -6.09 22.62 -3.39
N PHE A 23 -5.74 21.70 -2.48
CA PHE A 23 -4.85 20.59 -2.80
C PHE A 23 -5.45 19.68 -3.88
N LEU A 24 -6.72 19.28 -3.76
CA LEU A 24 -7.43 18.51 -4.78
C LEU A 24 -7.38 19.21 -6.14
N GLN A 25 -7.62 20.52 -6.20
CA GLN A 25 -7.52 21.29 -7.44
C GLN A 25 -6.11 21.21 -8.04
N ARG A 26 -5.06 21.40 -7.23
CA ARG A 26 -3.66 21.26 -7.66
C ARG A 26 -3.30 19.86 -8.13
N VAL A 27 -3.84 18.81 -7.49
CA VAL A 27 -3.63 17.43 -7.93
C VAL A 27 -4.23 17.23 -9.32
N ARG A 28 -5.42 17.79 -9.56
CA ARG A 28 -6.11 17.68 -10.85
C ARG A 28 -5.45 18.51 -11.96
N SER A 29 -4.88 19.67 -11.66
CA SER A 29 -4.11 20.45 -12.64
C SER A 29 -2.71 19.88 -12.91
N GLY A 30 -2.26 18.91 -12.10
CA GLY A 30 -0.90 18.36 -12.18
C GLY A 30 0.17 19.23 -11.54
N GLU A 31 -0.23 20.29 -10.83
CA GLU A 31 0.66 21.26 -10.17
C GLU A 31 0.92 20.91 -8.70
N ALA A 32 0.28 19.86 -8.17
CA ALA A 32 0.54 19.42 -6.80
C ALA A 32 1.98 18.94 -6.63
N ASN A 33 2.62 19.43 -5.57
CA ASN A 33 3.96 19.01 -5.17
C ASN A 33 3.93 17.61 -4.50
N LEU A 34 3.67 16.59 -5.31
CA LEU A 34 3.67 15.19 -4.90
C LEU A 34 4.87 14.46 -5.50
N SER A 35 5.49 13.57 -4.72
CA SER A 35 6.54 12.72 -5.26
C SER A 35 5.99 11.81 -6.37
N PRO A 36 6.85 11.37 -7.30
CA PRO A 36 6.43 10.45 -8.37
C PRO A 36 5.81 9.15 -7.87
N ARG A 37 6.13 8.72 -6.63
CA ARG A 37 5.65 7.47 -6.04
C ARG A 37 4.18 7.53 -5.67
N ILE A 38 3.77 8.58 -4.95
CA ILE A 38 2.38 8.73 -4.49
C ILE A 38 1.46 9.39 -5.52
N ARG A 39 2.01 10.14 -6.49
CA ARG A 39 1.24 10.94 -7.45
C ARG A 39 0.18 10.12 -8.20
N GLY A 40 0.55 8.94 -8.72
CA GLY A 40 -0.38 8.09 -9.47
C GLY A 40 -1.53 7.57 -8.60
N VAL A 41 -1.20 7.12 -7.39
CA VAL A 41 -2.16 6.56 -6.44
C VAL A 41 -3.14 7.63 -5.94
N VAL A 42 -2.61 8.79 -5.52
CA VAL A 42 -3.42 9.93 -5.08
C VAL A 42 -4.29 10.46 -6.21
N GLY A 43 -3.74 10.61 -7.42
CA GLY A 43 -4.50 11.03 -8.59
C GLY A 43 -5.67 10.09 -8.91
N SER A 44 -5.45 8.78 -8.83
CA SER A 44 -6.50 7.78 -9.03
C SER A 44 -7.59 7.87 -7.94
N ALA A 45 -7.19 7.92 -6.66
CA ALA A 45 -8.14 7.98 -5.54
C ALA A 45 -9.03 9.24 -5.57
N LEU A 46 -8.48 10.36 -6.07
CA LEU A 46 -9.19 11.64 -6.19
C LEU A 46 -9.92 11.83 -7.52
N SER A 47 -9.97 10.80 -8.36
CA SER A 47 -10.66 10.83 -9.66
C SER A 47 -12.03 10.12 -9.66
N ASP A 48 -12.58 9.79 -8.47
CA ASP A 48 -13.90 9.16 -8.36
C ASP A 48 -15.03 10.04 -8.91
N ARG A 49 -16.03 9.42 -9.55
CA ARG A 49 -17.17 10.10 -10.18
C ARG A 49 -17.95 10.98 -9.20
N THR A 50 -18.11 10.52 -7.95
CA THR A 50 -18.85 11.26 -6.92
C THR A 50 -18.12 12.55 -6.57
N LEU A 51 -16.81 12.46 -6.34
CA LEU A 51 -15.98 13.60 -6.03
C LEU A 51 -15.95 14.59 -7.20
N LEU A 52 -15.77 14.11 -8.43
CA LEU A 52 -15.77 14.95 -9.62
C LEU A 52 -17.09 15.71 -9.81
N ARG A 53 -18.23 15.13 -9.44
CA ARG A 53 -19.52 15.82 -9.47
C ARG A 53 -19.57 17.00 -8.49
N HIS A 54 -18.98 16.86 -7.31
CA HIS A 54 -18.92 17.94 -6.31
C HIS A 54 -17.98 19.06 -6.77
N VAL A 55 -16.83 18.69 -7.36
CA VAL A 55 -15.92 19.66 -7.98
C VAL A 55 -16.61 20.44 -9.10
N GLU A 56 -17.38 19.77 -9.96
CA GLU A 56 -18.14 20.47 -11.01
C GLU A 56 -19.21 21.39 -10.44
N TYR A 57 -19.86 21.01 -9.33
CA TYR A 57 -20.82 21.88 -8.67
C TYR A 57 -20.17 23.18 -8.15
N VAL A 58 -18.98 23.08 -7.53
CA VAL A 58 -18.21 24.27 -7.16
C VAL A 58 -17.89 25.13 -8.38
N ARG A 59 -17.44 24.51 -9.49
CA ARG A 59 -17.14 25.20 -10.75
C ARG A 59 -18.36 25.93 -11.33
N LEU A 60 -19.56 25.35 -11.21
CA LEU A 60 -20.80 25.99 -11.66
C LEU A 60 -21.13 27.24 -10.83
N LEU A 61 -20.90 27.20 -9.52
CA LEU A 61 -21.09 28.34 -8.62
C LEU A 61 -20.07 29.46 -8.89
N GLU A 62 -18.81 29.12 -9.12
CA GLU A 62 -17.78 30.08 -9.55
C GLU A 62 -18.13 30.74 -10.88
N ALA A 63 -18.67 29.96 -11.83
CA ALA A 63 -19.11 30.49 -13.12
C ALA A 63 -20.33 31.41 -12.98
N GLU A 64 -21.25 31.12 -12.06
CA GLU A 64 -22.41 31.99 -11.78
C GLU A 64 -21.98 33.30 -11.11
N GLU A 65 -21.07 33.24 -10.14
CA GLU A 65 -20.46 34.42 -9.54
C GLU A 65 -19.76 35.30 -10.60
N ALA A 66 -19.00 34.69 -11.50
CA ALA A 66 -18.35 35.40 -12.59
C ALA A 66 -19.35 36.07 -13.55
N ARG A 67 -20.46 35.39 -13.90
CA ARG A 67 -21.55 35.95 -14.72
C ARG A 67 -22.21 37.15 -14.03
N LEU A 68 -22.49 37.05 -12.73
CA LEU A 68 -23.07 38.14 -11.96
C LEU A 68 -22.12 39.35 -11.91
N ASN A 69 -20.81 39.11 -11.74
CA ASN A 69 -19.81 40.17 -11.74
C ASN A 69 -19.67 40.90 -13.08
N GLN A 70 -19.92 40.20 -14.19
CA GLN A 70 -19.93 40.76 -15.55
C GLN A 70 -21.27 41.41 -15.95
N SER A 71 -22.30 41.30 -15.10
CA SER A 71 -23.61 41.89 -15.35
C SER A 71 -23.57 43.43 -15.21
N PRO A 72 -24.55 44.16 -15.79
CA PRO A 72 -24.62 45.62 -15.67
C PRO A 72 -24.59 46.10 -14.22
N ASP A 73 -23.95 47.25 -13.98
CA ASP A 73 -23.77 47.82 -12.65
C ASP A 73 -25.12 48.10 -11.96
N GLU A 74 -26.16 48.44 -12.71
CA GLU A 74 -27.51 48.66 -12.18
C GLU A 74 -28.09 47.38 -11.57
N PHE A 75 -27.84 46.23 -12.20
CA PHE A 75 -28.31 44.94 -11.69
C PHE A 75 -27.44 44.45 -10.54
N ARG A 76 -26.10 44.52 -10.67
CA ARG A 76 -25.17 44.06 -9.64
C ARG A 76 -25.33 44.83 -8.33
N ASN A 77 -25.52 46.15 -8.41
CA ASN A 77 -25.69 47.02 -7.24
C ASN A 77 -27.14 47.06 -6.74
N SER A 78 -28.08 46.41 -7.43
CA SER A 78 -29.46 46.29 -6.94
C SER A 78 -29.53 45.45 -5.66
N SER A 79 -30.63 45.57 -4.92
CA SER A 79 -30.90 44.72 -3.74
C SER A 79 -31.01 43.24 -4.12
N LEU A 80 -31.50 42.93 -5.33
CA LEU A 80 -31.59 41.58 -5.84
C LEU A 80 -30.20 41.03 -6.20
N GLY A 81 -29.37 41.80 -6.90
CA GLY A 81 -28.00 41.42 -7.25
C GLY A 81 -27.15 41.15 -6.01
N SER A 82 -27.22 42.04 -5.01
CA SER A 82 -26.55 41.84 -3.72
C SER A 82 -27.00 40.56 -3.00
N ARG A 83 -28.30 40.24 -3.02
CA ARG A 83 -28.83 39.01 -2.40
C ARG A 83 -28.35 37.76 -3.14
N ILE A 84 -28.40 37.75 -4.48
CA ILE A 84 -27.93 36.61 -5.28
C ILE A 84 -26.43 36.37 -5.03
N LEU A 85 -25.61 37.43 -4.99
CA LEU A 85 -24.19 37.31 -4.69
C LEU A 85 -23.95 36.67 -3.31
N GLN A 86 -24.71 37.10 -2.29
CA GLN A 86 -24.63 36.54 -0.96
C GLN A 86 -25.02 35.05 -0.93
N ASP A 87 -26.10 34.67 -1.63
CA ASP A 87 -26.56 33.29 -1.71
C ASP A 87 -25.52 32.40 -2.42
N ILE A 88 -24.94 32.87 -3.53
CA ILE A 88 -23.84 32.17 -4.23
C ILE A 88 -22.63 32.02 -3.32
N PHE A 89 -22.25 33.07 -2.59
CA PHE A 89 -21.11 33.02 -1.67
C PHE A 89 -21.29 31.96 -0.57
N VAL A 90 -22.47 31.91 0.05
CA VAL A 90 -22.80 30.90 1.07
C VAL A 90 -22.80 29.50 0.45
N ALA A 91 -23.47 29.31 -0.68
CA ALA A 91 -23.54 28.04 -1.37
C ALA A 91 -22.15 27.53 -1.79
N LYS A 92 -21.29 28.42 -2.30
CA LYS A 92 -19.91 28.11 -2.72
C LYS A 92 -19.05 27.71 -1.53
N SER A 93 -19.10 28.48 -0.44
CA SER A 93 -18.33 28.17 0.77
C SER A 93 -18.69 26.80 1.33
N PHE A 94 -19.99 26.48 1.37
CA PHE A 94 -20.47 25.16 1.79
C PHE A 94 -20.06 24.05 0.81
N ALA A 95 -20.16 24.30 -0.50
CA ALA A 95 -19.77 23.33 -1.52
C ALA A 95 -18.26 23.02 -1.47
N ILE A 96 -17.41 24.02 -1.23
CA ILE A 96 -15.96 23.86 -1.05
C ILE A 96 -15.69 22.99 0.18
N ASP A 97 -16.29 23.32 1.32
CA ASP A 97 -16.12 22.56 2.56
C ASP A 97 -16.53 21.09 2.40
N GLN A 98 -17.72 20.82 1.84
CA GLN A 98 -18.19 19.47 1.58
C GLN A 98 -17.30 18.71 0.60
N THR A 99 -16.81 19.38 -0.46
CA THR A 99 -15.93 18.73 -1.44
C THR A 99 -14.57 18.41 -0.83
N GLY A 100 -14.05 19.31 0.01
CA GLY A 100 -12.82 19.10 0.77
C GLY A 100 -12.94 17.93 1.73
N ASP A 101 -14.03 17.86 2.51
CA ASP A 101 -14.31 16.75 3.42
C ASP A 101 -14.42 15.42 2.67
N LEU A 102 -15.18 15.38 1.57
CA LEU A 102 -15.29 14.19 0.74
C LEU A 102 -13.94 13.75 0.19
N ALA A 103 -13.14 14.68 -0.31
CA ALA A 103 -11.80 14.38 -0.82
C ALA A 103 -10.88 13.86 0.28
N ARG A 104 -10.93 14.45 1.47
CA ARG A 104 -10.18 14.00 2.65
C ARG A 104 -10.58 12.59 3.06
N GLY A 105 -11.89 12.31 3.08
CA GLY A 105 -12.43 10.97 3.34
C GLY A 105 -12.03 9.93 2.29
N ARG A 106 -11.86 10.32 1.01
CA ARG A 106 -11.31 9.45 -0.04
C ARG A 106 -9.82 9.18 0.18
N TYR A 107 -9.06 10.20 0.54
CA TYR A 107 -7.64 10.08 0.82
C TYR A 107 -7.35 9.21 2.05
N ASN A 108 -8.11 9.38 3.13
CA ASN A 108 -8.02 8.52 4.32
C ASN A 108 -8.33 7.07 3.98
N ARG A 109 -9.41 6.81 3.24
CA ARG A 109 -9.75 5.45 2.79
C ARG A 109 -8.62 4.83 1.99
N LEU A 110 -7.95 5.59 1.11
CA LEU A 110 -6.79 5.09 0.39
C LEU A 110 -5.67 4.65 1.35
N ILE A 111 -5.36 5.44 2.38
CA ILE A 111 -4.36 5.06 3.39
C ILE A 111 -4.78 3.77 4.09
N ASP A 112 -6.04 3.66 4.51
CA ASP A 112 -6.55 2.49 5.22
C ASP A 112 -6.52 1.24 4.34
N GLU A 113 -6.93 1.34 3.07
CA GLU A 113 -6.88 0.26 2.09
C GLU A 113 -5.44 -0.21 1.85
N LEU A 114 -4.47 0.71 1.74
CA LEU A 114 -3.06 0.36 1.61
C LEU A 114 -2.56 -0.42 2.85
N ASN A 115 -2.97 -0.02 4.05
CA ASN A 115 -2.59 -0.71 5.29
C ASN A 115 -3.14 -2.12 5.34
N GLU A 116 -4.39 -2.28 4.95
CA GLU A 116 -5.04 -3.59 4.87
C GLU A 116 -4.34 -4.50 3.85
N LEU A 117 -4.03 -3.98 2.66
CA LEU A 117 -3.29 -4.74 1.64
C LEU A 117 -1.90 -5.18 2.13
N MET A 118 -1.19 -4.33 2.88
CA MET A 118 0.11 -4.70 3.45
C MET A 118 0.00 -5.84 4.45
N ASN A 119 -0.98 -5.78 5.36
CA ASN A 119 -1.21 -6.86 6.32
C ASN A 119 -1.57 -8.18 5.62
N GLN A 120 -2.30 -8.11 4.50
CA GLN A 120 -2.61 -9.29 3.69
C GLN A 120 -1.36 -9.87 3.03
N VAL A 121 -0.46 -9.04 2.52
CA VAL A 121 0.85 -9.49 1.98
C VAL A 121 1.64 -10.22 3.07
N ASP A 122 1.77 -9.63 4.26
CA ASP A 122 2.49 -10.25 5.39
C ASP A 122 1.88 -11.61 5.78
N THR A 123 0.55 -11.69 5.76
CA THR A 123 -0.17 -12.95 6.04
C THR A 123 0.15 -14.02 5.00
N VAL A 124 0.12 -13.67 3.71
CA VAL A 124 0.45 -14.58 2.62
C VAL A 124 1.91 -15.05 2.72
N GLU A 125 2.84 -14.17 3.06
CA GLU A 125 4.25 -14.54 3.26
C GLU A 125 4.42 -15.55 4.40
N LEU A 126 3.71 -15.37 5.52
CA LEU A 126 3.71 -16.30 6.64
C LEU A 126 3.10 -17.66 6.27
N GLU A 127 2.02 -17.67 5.48
CA GLU A 127 1.41 -18.91 4.98
C GLU A 127 2.38 -19.67 4.05
N ILE A 128 3.04 -18.98 3.12
CA ILE A 128 4.06 -19.56 2.24
C ILE A 128 5.21 -20.15 3.06
N ALA A 129 5.75 -19.40 4.03
CA ALA A 129 6.84 -19.87 4.89
C ALA A 129 6.42 -21.09 5.73
N THR A 130 5.20 -21.10 6.24
CA THR A 130 4.65 -22.22 7.01
C THR A 130 4.48 -23.46 6.14
N PHE A 131 4.00 -23.29 4.91
CA PHE A 131 3.86 -24.36 3.93
C PHE A 131 5.22 -24.97 3.54
N GLN A 132 6.21 -24.13 3.21
CA GLN A 132 7.57 -24.57 2.89
C GLN A 132 8.22 -25.33 4.05
N ARG A 133 8.06 -24.84 5.28
CA ARG A 133 8.52 -25.55 6.48
C ARG A 133 7.84 -26.91 6.64
N GLY A 134 6.55 -27.00 6.34
CA GLY A 134 5.80 -28.25 6.35
C GLY A 134 6.36 -29.26 5.36
N GLN A 135 6.61 -28.85 4.11
CA GLN A 135 7.23 -29.71 3.09
C GLN A 135 8.62 -30.20 3.52
N LEU A 136 9.49 -29.30 3.96
CA LEU A 136 10.83 -29.65 4.45
C LEU A 136 10.77 -30.63 5.63
N SER A 137 9.81 -30.43 6.56
CA SER A 137 9.64 -31.35 7.69
C SER A 137 9.19 -32.73 7.26
N GLN A 138 8.31 -32.83 6.25
CA GLN A 138 7.87 -34.11 5.69
C GLN A 138 9.02 -34.82 4.97
N GLU A 139 9.77 -34.11 4.12
CA GLU A 139 10.95 -34.65 3.43
C GLU A 139 12.00 -35.17 4.43
N MET A 140 12.30 -34.40 5.49
CA MET A 140 13.21 -34.86 6.54
C MET A 140 12.68 -36.09 7.28
N GLN A 141 11.37 -36.17 7.51
CA GLN A 141 10.76 -37.31 8.19
C GLN A 141 10.78 -38.56 7.31
N GLU A 142 10.55 -38.42 6.00
CA GLU A 142 10.71 -39.49 5.01
C GLU A 142 12.16 -39.98 4.96
N GLN A 143 13.14 -39.07 4.86
CA GLN A 143 14.57 -39.42 4.91
C GLN A 143 14.96 -40.14 6.20
N GLN A 144 14.51 -39.66 7.38
CA GLN A 144 14.76 -40.35 8.64
C GLN A 144 14.13 -41.76 8.67
N THR A 145 12.95 -41.93 8.06
CA THR A 145 12.30 -43.23 7.97
C THR A 145 13.05 -44.18 7.03
N GLU A 146 13.59 -43.68 5.91
CA GLU A 146 14.48 -44.44 5.04
C GLU A 146 15.77 -44.85 5.75
N VAL A 147 16.44 -43.93 6.46
CA VAL A 147 17.66 -44.21 7.24
C VAL A 147 17.41 -45.22 8.36
N ALA A 148 16.26 -45.16 9.03
CA ALA A 148 15.88 -46.14 10.04
C ALA A 148 15.60 -47.52 9.42
N ARG A 149 14.95 -47.57 8.25
CA ARG A 149 14.70 -48.81 7.50
C ARG A 149 15.97 -49.43 6.95
N SER A 150 16.98 -48.63 6.60
CA SER A 150 18.29 -49.13 6.15
C SER A 150 19.15 -49.69 7.30
N GLY A 151 18.65 -49.72 8.54
CA GLY A 151 19.29 -50.45 9.66
C GLY A 151 20.45 -49.73 10.33
N GLY A 152 20.63 -48.42 10.08
CA GLY A 152 21.84 -47.70 10.46
C GLY A 152 22.99 -48.04 9.52
N LEU A 153 23.59 -47.01 8.93
CA LEU A 153 24.69 -47.13 7.97
C LEU A 153 25.96 -47.64 8.66
N ASN A 154 26.07 -48.91 9.00
CA ASN A 154 27.36 -49.49 9.38
C ASN A 154 28.24 -49.51 8.12
N VAL A 155 29.05 -48.47 7.93
CA VAL A 155 29.90 -48.32 6.75
C VAL A 155 31.11 -49.22 6.96
N GLU A 156 31.08 -50.43 6.39
CA GLU A 156 32.31 -51.22 6.18
C GLU A 156 33.11 -50.55 5.07
N VAL A 157 34.33 -50.14 5.42
CA VAL A 157 35.28 -49.50 4.50
C VAL A 157 36.05 -50.61 3.78
N ASP A 158 35.90 -50.71 2.46
CA ASP A 158 36.65 -51.67 1.63
C ASP A 158 38.05 -51.12 1.26
N GLU A 159 38.81 -51.85 0.44
CA GLU A 159 40.15 -51.44 0.01
C GLU A 159 40.16 -50.19 -0.90
N GLU A 160 39.02 -49.76 -1.44
CA GLU A 160 38.90 -48.59 -2.34
C GLU A 160 38.42 -47.32 -1.62
N HIS A 161 37.88 -47.44 -0.40
CA HIS A 161 37.35 -46.32 0.37
C HIS A 161 38.24 -45.98 1.57
N GLN A 162 38.24 -44.72 1.99
CA GLN A 162 38.99 -44.26 3.16
C GLN A 162 38.07 -43.48 4.10
N MET A 163 38.10 -43.81 5.40
CA MET A 163 37.33 -43.04 6.38
C MET A 163 38.03 -41.72 6.68
N TRP A 164 37.36 -40.60 6.41
CA TRP A 164 37.85 -39.27 6.75
C TRP A 164 37.14 -38.74 8.01
N PRO A 165 37.88 -38.34 9.06
CA PRO A 165 37.27 -37.69 10.21
C PRO A 165 36.83 -36.28 9.81
N PHE A 166 35.56 -35.95 10.03
CA PHE A 166 35.02 -34.62 9.75
C PHE A 166 35.50 -33.61 10.80
N ASP A 167 36.24 -32.61 10.38
CA ASP A 167 36.86 -31.55 11.18
C ASP A 167 36.20 -30.17 11.01
N GLY A 168 35.11 -30.10 10.23
CA GLY A 168 34.30 -28.90 10.04
C GLY A 168 34.47 -28.22 8.68
N GLU A 169 35.41 -28.67 7.86
CA GLU A 169 35.55 -28.21 6.47
C GLU A 169 34.82 -29.16 5.50
N TYR A 170 34.18 -28.61 4.47
CA TYR A 170 33.58 -29.38 3.40
C TYR A 170 33.79 -28.70 2.04
N TRP A 171 33.88 -29.50 0.99
CA TRP A 171 34.05 -29.07 -0.38
C TRP A 171 32.70 -29.07 -1.08
N ARG A 172 32.28 -27.92 -1.62
CA ARG A 172 30.93 -27.74 -2.19
C ARG A 172 30.70 -28.54 -3.47
N ASP A 173 31.77 -28.92 -4.15
CA ASP A 173 31.83 -29.72 -5.37
C ASP A 173 31.84 -31.24 -5.13
N GLU A 174 32.07 -31.69 -3.89
CA GLU A 174 31.99 -33.10 -3.50
C GLU A 174 30.68 -33.47 -2.76
N LEU A 175 29.73 -32.53 -2.70
CA LEU A 175 28.40 -32.76 -2.15
C LEU A 175 27.69 -33.87 -2.94
N GLY A 176 27.62 -35.07 -2.35
CA GLY A 176 27.06 -36.29 -2.95
C GLY A 176 27.95 -37.53 -2.78
N PHE A 177 29.25 -37.36 -2.51
CA PHE A 177 30.19 -38.48 -2.28
C PHE A 177 30.42 -38.80 -0.80
N TYR A 178 30.17 -37.84 0.10
CA TYR A 178 30.25 -38.07 1.53
C TYR A 178 29.07 -38.90 2.05
N ARG A 179 29.36 -39.94 2.82
CA ARG A 179 28.38 -40.67 3.62
C ARG A 179 28.65 -40.38 5.09
N GLN A 180 27.67 -39.83 5.79
CA GLN A 180 27.76 -39.56 7.23
C GLN A 180 26.76 -40.43 7.99
N GLN A 181 27.20 -41.03 9.09
CA GLN A 181 26.28 -41.58 10.08
C GLN A 181 25.68 -40.42 10.88
N VAL A 182 24.42 -40.08 10.62
CA VAL A 182 23.71 -39.06 11.39
C VAL A 182 22.82 -39.76 12.41
N THR A 183 23.16 -39.66 13.69
CA THR A 183 22.30 -40.15 14.78
C THR A 183 21.26 -39.07 15.09
N SER A 184 19.98 -39.33 14.79
CA SER A 184 18.89 -38.43 15.15
C SER A 184 18.83 -38.28 16.68
N GLN A 185 19.06 -37.06 17.18
CA GLN A 185 18.89 -36.67 18.59
C GLN A 185 17.51 -36.06 18.87
N CYS A 186 16.64 -35.99 17.85
CA CYS A 186 15.26 -35.55 18.05
C CYS A 186 14.46 -36.67 18.71
N GLY A 187 14.51 -36.70 20.05
CA GLY A 187 13.54 -37.42 20.87
C GLY A 187 12.17 -36.73 20.85
N ARG A 188 11.12 -37.53 21.02
CA ARG A 188 9.72 -37.11 21.20
C ARG A 188 9.54 -35.90 22.10
#